data_AF-U2EYK4-F1
#
_entry.id   AF-U2EYK4-F1
#
_cell.length_a   1.000
_cell.length_b   1.000
_cell.length_c   1.000
_cell.angle_alpha   90.00
_cell.angle_beta   90.00
_cell.angle_gamma   90.00
#
_symmetry.space_group_name_H-M   'P 1'
#
loop_
_entity.id
_entity.type
_entity.pdbx_description
1 polymer ?
#
loop_
_entity_poly.entity_id
_entity_poly.type
_entity_poly.pdbx_seq_one_letter_code
_entity_poly.pdbx_strand_id
1 'polypeptide(L)'
;MKILGDELIKFEPLFLCKSEDEISSGRQNLFKFDRNLIKKALEAGANFSIIANDINEAIIANAAGAKFIIADITLAKDLAKVAQNYLFDALIAVLIESEASLCELAKFEIDAAILPNAIKE
;
A
#
# COMPACT_ATOMS: atom_id res chain seq x y z
N MET A 1 6.80 -10.45 6.71
CA MET A 1 5.98 -10.09 5.54
C MET A 1 4.51 -10.35 5.83
N LYS A 2 3.61 -9.43 5.50
CA LYS A 2 2.15 -9.62 5.43
C LYS A 2 1.75 -10.11 4.03
N ILE A 3 0.70 -10.91 3.94
CA ILE A 3 0.15 -11.38 2.67
C ILE A 3 -1.33 -11.05 2.66
N LEU A 4 -1.80 -10.37 1.62
CA LEU A 4 -3.20 -10.01 1.42
C LEU A 4 -3.72 -10.73 0.16
N GLY A 5 -4.94 -11.26 0.20
CA GLY A 5 -5.60 -11.89 -0.95
C GLY A 5 -5.38 -13.40 -1.09
N ASP A 6 -4.61 -14.01 -0.19
CA ASP A 6 -4.45 -15.46 -0.08
C ASP A 6 -5.71 -16.09 0.55
N GLU A 7 -6.10 -17.30 0.11
CA GLU A 7 -7.32 -17.97 0.56
C GLU A 7 -7.27 -18.44 2.03
N LEU A 8 -6.06 -18.68 2.56
CA LEU A 8 -5.85 -19.20 3.91
C LEU A 8 -5.64 -18.08 4.94
N ILE A 9 -5.30 -16.87 4.50
CA ILE A 9 -4.89 -15.76 5.36
C ILE A 9 -6.02 -14.74 5.45
N LYS A 10 -6.50 -14.45 6.66
CA LYS A 10 -7.47 -13.36 6.85
C LYS A 10 -6.84 -12.01 6.57
N PHE A 11 -7.52 -11.18 5.79
CA PHE A 11 -7.08 -9.82 5.47
C PHE A 11 -8.25 -8.83 5.41
N GLU A 12 -7.94 -7.54 5.55
CA GLU A 12 -8.87 -6.45 5.25
C GLU A 12 -8.71 -6.07 3.77
N PRO A 13 -9.78 -6.08 2.94
CA PRO A 13 -9.67 -5.75 1.52
C PRO A 13 -9.26 -4.30 1.28
N LEU A 14 -8.55 -4.08 0.18
CA LEU A 14 -8.17 -2.75 -0.32
C LEU A 14 -9.19 -2.31 -1.38
N PHE A 15 -9.94 -1.25 -1.12
CA PHE A 15 -10.94 -0.73 -2.05
C PHE A 15 -10.31 0.34 -2.93
N LEU A 16 -10.20 0.07 -4.22
CA LEU A 16 -9.65 0.99 -5.20
C LEU A 16 -10.60 2.18 -5.39
N CYS A 17 -10.15 3.37 -5.03
CA CYS A 17 -10.88 4.62 -5.19
C CYS A 17 -10.30 5.43 -6.36
N LYS A 18 -11.17 5.90 -7.24
CA LYS A 18 -10.84 6.74 -8.41
C LYS A 18 -11.23 8.20 -8.21
N SER A 19 -12.03 8.50 -7.19
CA SER A 19 -12.55 9.83 -6.89
C SER A 19 -12.73 10.06 -5.38
N GLU A 20 -12.90 11.32 -4.97
CA GLU A 20 -13.11 11.69 -3.56
C GLU A 20 -14.41 11.13 -2.97
N ASP A 21 -15.45 10.96 -3.81
CA ASP A 21 -16.76 10.44 -3.39
C ASP A 21 -16.72 8.94 -3.07
N GLU A 22 -15.71 8.23 -3.56
CA GLU A 22 -15.49 6.81 -3.26
C GLU A 22 -14.76 6.60 -1.93
N ILE A 23 -14.18 7.64 -1.33
CA ILE A 23 -13.48 7.49 -0.04
C ILE A 23 -14.50 7.27 1.07
N SER A 24 -14.32 6.18 1.83
CA SER A 24 -15.22 5.82 2.92
C SER A 24 -14.47 5.49 4.20
N SER A 25 -15.05 5.90 5.33
CA SER A 25 -14.58 5.52 6.66
C SER A 25 -14.93 4.05 6.94
N GLY A 26 -14.11 3.37 7.76
CA GLY A 26 -14.35 1.97 8.13
C GLY A 26 -13.85 0.90 7.13
N ARG A 27 -13.14 1.30 6.06
CA ARG A 27 -12.43 0.39 5.14
C ARG A 27 -11.01 0.89 4.83
N GLN A 28 -10.20 0.05 4.18
CA GLN A 28 -8.95 0.50 3.55
C GLN A 28 -9.25 1.05 2.16
N ASN A 29 -9.03 2.36 1.98
CA ASN A 29 -9.10 3.00 0.68
C ASN A 29 -7.73 2.88 -0.01
N LEU A 30 -7.71 2.56 -1.29
CA LEU A 30 -6.50 2.43 -2.10
C LEU A 30 -6.61 3.35 -3.31
N PHE A 31 -5.62 4.18 -3.57
CA PHE A 31 -5.61 5.05 -4.75
C PHE A 31 -4.18 5.35 -5.21
N LYS A 32 -4.01 5.80 -6.44
CA LYS A 32 -2.72 6.39 -6.86
C LYS A 32 -2.46 7.65 -6.05
N PHE A 33 -1.20 7.94 -5.75
CA PHE A 33 -0.86 9.15 -5.00
C PHE A 33 -1.55 10.38 -5.59
N ASP A 34 -2.44 10.98 -4.81
CA ASP A 34 -3.19 12.18 -5.16
C ASP A 34 -3.44 12.97 -3.88
N ARG A 35 -3.02 14.24 -3.87
CA ARG A 35 -3.09 15.08 -2.66
C ARG A 35 -4.52 15.37 -2.22
N ASN A 36 -5.48 15.43 -3.14
CA ASN A 36 -6.88 15.68 -2.81
C ASN A 36 -7.52 14.43 -2.20
N LEU A 37 -7.22 13.25 -2.74
CA LEU A 37 -7.67 11.97 -2.15
C LEU A 37 -7.08 11.75 -0.75
N ILE A 38 -5.79 12.06 -0.54
CA ILE A 38 -5.18 12.00 0.80
C ILE A 38 -5.89 12.95 1.77
N LYS A 39 -6.08 14.23 1.39
CA LYS A 39 -6.80 15.19 2.23
C LYS A 39 -8.20 14.70 2.59
N LYS A 40 -8.94 14.19 1.60
CA LYS A 40 -10.28 13.66 1.80
C LYS A 40 -10.30 12.47 2.77
N ALA A 41 -9.34 11.55 2.64
CA ALA A 41 -9.17 10.43 3.57
C ALA A 41 -8.88 10.90 4.99
N LEU A 42 -8.01 11.90 5.15
CA LEU A 42 -7.69 12.50 6.45
C LEU A 42 -8.92 13.19 7.08
N GLU A 43 -9.65 14.00 6.31
CA GLU A 43 -10.87 14.68 6.76
C GLU A 43 -11.95 13.68 7.20
N ALA A 44 -12.07 12.56 6.50
CA ALA A 44 -13.01 11.49 6.83
C ALA A 44 -12.54 10.57 7.97
N GLY A 45 -11.31 10.74 8.48
CA GLY A 45 -10.69 9.79 9.42
C GLY A 45 -10.58 8.38 8.84
N ALA A 46 -10.48 8.28 7.51
CA ALA A 46 -10.47 7.03 6.78
C ALA A 46 -9.05 6.48 6.67
N ASN A 47 -8.91 5.15 6.80
CA ASN A 47 -7.64 4.52 6.53
C ASN A 47 -7.40 4.52 5.02
N PHE A 48 -6.16 4.76 4.62
CA PHE A 48 -5.78 4.74 3.21
C PHE A 48 -4.43 4.09 2.97
N SER A 49 -4.21 3.71 1.73
CA SER A 49 -2.97 3.20 1.16
C SER A 49 -2.82 3.79 -0.22
N ILE A 50 -1.58 3.93 -0.69
CA ILE A 50 -1.33 4.54 -2.00
C ILE A 50 -0.52 3.66 -2.92
N ILE A 51 -0.70 3.85 -4.22
CA ILE A 51 0.23 3.40 -5.26
C ILE A 51 1.18 4.58 -5.55
N ALA A 52 2.46 4.42 -5.21
CA ALA A 52 3.51 5.41 -5.44
C ALA A 52 4.24 5.13 -6.76
N ASN A 53 4.66 6.20 -7.43
CA ASN A 53 5.52 6.15 -8.62
C ASN A 53 6.94 6.66 -8.34
N ASP A 54 7.17 7.31 -7.19
CA ASP A 54 8.50 7.73 -6.76
C ASP A 54 8.65 7.76 -5.23
N ILE A 55 9.88 8.00 -4.78
CA ILE A 55 10.24 8.04 -3.35
C ILE A 55 9.60 9.24 -2.63
N ASN A 56 9.41 10.38 -3.30
CA ASN A 56 8.82 11.56 -2.66
C ASN A 56 7.34 11.33 -2.35
N GLU A 57 6.60 10.73 -3.27
CA GLU A 57 5.19 10.32 -3.05
C GLU A 57 5.08 9.39 -1.84
N ALA A 58 5.96 8.38 -1.77
CA ALA A 58 6.03 7.44 -0.65
C ALA A 58 6.34 8.12 0.69
N ILE A 59 7.33 9.01 0.74
CA ILE A 59 7.69 9.76 1.96
C ILE A 59 6.50 10.60 2.44
N ILE A 60 5.86 11.34 1.54
CA ILE A 60 4.71 12.18 1.87
C ILE A 60 3.54 11.32 2.36
N ALA A 61 3.26 10.22 1.68
CA ALA A 61 2.18 9.32 2.05
C ALA A 61 2.40 8.65 3.41
N ASN A 62 3.64 8.21 3.69
CA ASN A 62 4.01 7.71 5.01
C ASN A 62 3.76 8.76 6.09
N ALA A 63 4.25 9.99 5.90
CA ALA A 63 4.05 11.08 6.85
C ALA A 63 2.58 11.48 7.02
N ALA A 64 1.74 11.25 6.00
CA ALA A 64 0.30 11.44 6.05
C ALA A 64 -0.46 10.25 6.67
N GLY A 65 0.23 9.18 7.08
CA GLY A 65 -0.40 8.04 7.76
C GLY A 65 -0.94 6.95 6.83
N ALA A 66 -0.38 6.79 5.63
CA ALA A 66 -0.70 5.65 4.77
C ALA A 66 -0.37 4.32 5.48
N LYS A 67 -1.24 3.30 5.35
CA LYS A 67 -0.96 1.95 5.89
C LYS A 67 -0.04 1.13 5.01
N PHE A 68 -0.28 1.16 3.70
CA PHE A 68 0.57 0.52 2.70
C PHE A 68 1.01 1.54 1.65
N ILE A 69 2.28 1.43 1.26
CA ILE A 69 2.83 2.09 0.08
C ILE A 69 3.12 1.00 -0.93
N ILE A 70 2.27 0.93 -1.95
CA ILE A 70 2.35 -0.04 -3.03
C ILE A 70 3.20 0.55 -4.13
N ALA A 71 4.20 -0.18 -4.59
CA ALA A 71 5.08 0.23 -5.67
C ALA A 71 5.42 -0.95 -6.59
N ASP A 72 5.93 -0.67 -7.78
CA ASP A 72 6.59 -1.72 -8.56
C ASP A 72 7.83 -2.27 -7.83
N ILE A 73 8.26 -3.46 -8.22
CA ILE A 73 9.34 -4.17 -7.52
C ILE A 73 10.69 -3.44 -7.55
N THR A 74 10.93 -2.56 -8.52
CA THR A 74 12.18 -1.78 -8.59
C THR A 74 12.14 -0.68 -7.54
N LEU A 75 11.07 0.12 -7.53
CA LEU A 75 10.88 1.19 -6.55
C LEU A 75 10.73 0.62 -5.12
N ALA A 76 10.02 -0.50 -4.95
CA ALA A 76 9.81 -1.12 -3.65
C ALA A 76 11.13 -1.53 -2.96
N LYS A 77 12.14 -1.98 -3.73
CA LYS A 77 13.48 -2.30 -3.19
C LYS A 77 14.18 -1.08 -2.61
N ASP A 78 14.06 0.05 -3.28
CA ASP A 78 14.67 1.29 -2.79
C ASP A 78 13.88 1.84 -1.61
N LEU A 79 12.54 1.74 -1.65
CA LEU A 79 11.67 2.12 -0.54
C LEU A 79 11.88 1.28 0.71
N ALA A 80 12.15 -0.03 0.61
CA ALA A 80 12.45 -0.86 1.77
C ALA A 80 13.69 -0.34 2.54
N LYS A 81 14.74 0.06 1.81
CA LYS A 81 15.95 0.67 2.40
C LYS A 81 15.65 2.04 3.01
N VAL A 82 14.82 2.85 2.36
CA VAL A 82 14.40 4.16 2.89
C VAL A 82 13.58 3.95 4.16
N ALA A 83 12.60 3.06 4.15
CA ALA A 83 11.74 2.73 5.28
C ALA A 83 12.55 2.26 6.50
N GLN A 84 13.59 1.43 6.30
CA GLN A 84 14.47 0.99 7.37
C GLN A 84 15.28 2.13 7.99
N ASN A 85 15.77 3.06 7.17
CA ASN A 85 16.60 4.18 7.63
C ASN A 85 15.79 5.33 8.25
N TYR A 86 14.59 5.58 7.74
CA TYR A 86 13.71 6.69 8.15
C TYR A 86 12.54 6.24 9.01
N LEU A 87 12.48 4.95 9.37
CA LEU A 87 11.46 4.34 10.24
C LEU A 87 10.03 4.64 9.77
N PHE A 88 9.70 4.19 8.55
CA PHE A 88 8.33 4.33 8.05
C PHE A 88 7.35 3.55 8.94
N ASP A 89 6.20 4.17 9.21
CA ASP A 89 5.06 3.50 9.85
C ASP A 89 4.25 2.70 8.82
N ALA A 90 4.29 3.14 7.55
CA ALA A 90 3.68 2.45 6.42
C ALA A 90 4.46 1.18 6.04
N LEU A 91 3.74 0.14 5.63
CA LEU A 91 4.36 -1.09 5.11
C LEU A 91 4.61 -0.96 3.60
N ILE A 92 5.83 -1.30 3.16
CA ILE A 92 6.16 -1.33 1.73
C ILE A 92 5.57 -2.60 1.10
N ALA A 93 4.78 -2.43 0.04
CA ALA A 93 4.00 -3.49 -0.57
C ALA A 93 4.23 -3.60 -2.08
N VAL A 94 4.10 -4.81 -2.60
CA VAL A 94 4.13 -5.09 -4.05
C VAL A 94 2.91 -5.90 -4.44
N LEU A 95 2.27 -5.51 -5.56
CA LEU A 95 1.23 -6.32 -6.20
C LEU A 95 1.89 -7.47 -6.96
N ILE A 96 1.50 -8.71 -6.67
CA ILE A 96 2.00 -9.93 -7.32
C ILE A 96 0.85 -10.75 -7.89
N GLU A 97 1.12 -11.51 -8.93
CA GLU A 97 0.10 -12.36 -9.58
C GLU A 97 -0.19 -13.64 -8.80
N SER A 98 0.83 -14.21 -8.14
CA SER A 98 0.71 -15.45 -7.37
C SER A 98 1.78 -15.57 -6.29
N GLU A 99 1.61 -16.53 -5.37
CA GLU A 99 2.55 -16.84 -4.29
C GLU A 99 3.97 -17.21 -4.76
N ALA A 100 4.16 -17.55 -6.04
CA ALA A 100 5.46 -17.87 -6.60
C ALA A 100 6.51 -16.75 -6.41
N SER A 101 6.06 -15.49 -6.30
CA SER A 101 6.92 -14.32 -6.08
C SER A 101 7.28 -14.06 -4.60
N LEU A 102 6.68 -14.76 -3.63
CA LEU A 102 6.89 -14.48 -2.20
C LEU A 102 8.35 -14.64 -1.77
N CYS A 103 9.02 -15.69 -2.25
CA CYS A 103 10.43 -15.93 -1.97
C CYS A 103 11.34 -14.81 -2.51
N GLU A 104 10.97 -14.18 -3.62
CA GLU A 104 11.70 -13.05 -4.17
C GLU A 104 11.48 -11.79 -3.34
N LEU A 105 10.22 -11.47 -3.02
CA LEU A 105 9.88 -10.33 -2.16
C LEU A 105 10.58 -10.40 -0.80
N ALA A 106 10.69 -11.59 -0.21
CA ALA A 106 11.34 -11.79 1.08
C ALA A 106 12.85 -11.49 1.03
N LYS A 107 13.52 -11.79 -0.08
CA LYS A 107 14.94 -11.45 -0.29
C LYS A 107 15.17 -9.95 -0.42
N PHE A 108 14.15 -9.21 -0.85
CA PHE A 108 14.17 -7.76 -0.97
C PHE A 108 13.61 -7.04 0.26
N GLU A 109 13.35 -7.78 1.35
CA GLU A 109 12.87 -7.23 2.62
C GLU A 109 11.56 -6.45 2.46
N ILE A 110 10.73 -6.82 1.48
CA ILE A 110 9.42 -6.20 1.27
C ILE A 110 8.45 -6.62 2.38
N ASP A 111 7.79 -5.62 2.98
CA ASP A 111 6.92 -5.85 4.13
C ASP A 111 5.64 -6.58 3.79
N ALA A 112 5.10 -6.39 2.58
CA ALA A 112 3.82 -6.98 2.20
C ALA A 112 3.72 -7.42 0.71
N ALA A 113 3.04 -8.53 0.52
CA ALA A 113 2.61 -9.03 -0.79
C ALA A 113 1.09 -8.87 -0.94
N ILE A 114 0.66 -8.31 -2.06
CA ILE A 114 -0.76 -8.11 -2.35
C ILE A 114 -1.11 -8.94 -3.58
N LEU A 115 -2.03 -9.90 -3.43
CA LEU A 115 -2.60 -10.68 -4.54
C LEU A 115 -3.83 -9.96 -5.11
N PRO A 116 -4.24 -10.26 -6.35
CA PRO A 116 -5.37 -9.56 -7.00
C PRO A 116 -6.67 -9.65 -6.21
N ASN A 117 -6.90 -10.78 -5.53
CA ASN A 117 -8.09 -11.02 -4.70
C ASN A 117 -8.23 -10.05 -3.52
N ALA A 118 -7.13 -9.40 -3.11
CA ALA A 118 -7.13 -8.40 -2.06
C ALA A 118 -7.78 -7.08 -2.46
N ILE A 119 -7.76 -6.77 -3.77
CA ILE A 119 -8.25 -5.51 -4.31
C ILE A 119 -9.72 -5.67 -4.69
N LYS A 120 -10.53 -4.69 -4.28
CA LYS A 120 -11.95 -4.57 -4.63
C LYS A 120 -12.17 -3.24 -5.34
N GLU A 121 -13.15 -3.19 -6.23
CA GLU A 121 -13.66 -1.93 -6.81
C GLU A 121 -14.86 -1.42 -5.99
#